data_AF-A0A953QLB7-F1
#
_entry.id   AF-A0A953QLB7-F1
#
_cell.length_a   1.000
_cell.length_b   1.000
_cell.length_c   1.000
_cell.angle_alpha   90.00
_cell.angle_beta   90.00
_cell.angle_gamma   90.00
#
_symmetry.space_group_name_H-M   'P 1'
#
loop_
_entity.id
_entity.type
_entity.pdbx_description
1 polymer ?
#
loop_
_entity_poly.entity_id
_entity_poly.type
_entity_poly.pdbx_seq_one_letter_code
_entity_poly.pdbx_strand_id
1 'polypeptide(L)'
;MSVYDERREELEKQEFMMGAERGRLAVTLDLLTDALVLVGQHGVYCQSARQPGKPAMDIQMISKCLTDAKELVSDVMGELRRKREEMRG
;
A
#
# COMPACT_ATOMS: atom_id res chain seq x y z
N MET A 1 -5.84 -10.71 -14.80
CA MET A 1 -6.82 -9.80 -15.43
C MET A 1 -6.34 -8.38 -15.14
N SER A 2 -7.10 -7.32 -15.42
CA SER A 2 -6.69 -5.98 -14.98
C SER A 2 -7.01 -5.78 -13.49
N VAL A 3 -6.29 -4.92 -12.78
CA VAL A 3 -6.62 -4.54 -11.39
C VAL A 3 -8.04 -3.97 -11.28
N TYR A 4 -8.52 -3.31 -12.35
CA TYR A 4 -9.88 -2.79 -12.45
C TYR A 4 -10.96 -3.87 -12.50
N ASP A 5 -10.59 -5.09 -12.92
CA ASP A 5 -11.51 -6.24 -12.92
C ASP A 5 -11.43 -6.97 -11.58
N GLU A 6 -10.21 -7.22 -11.08
CA GLU A 6 -9.97 -8.00 -9.86
C GLU A 6 -10.42 -7.29 -8.59
N ARG A 7 -10.34 -5.96 -8.56
CA ARG A 7 -10.68 -5.11 -7.40
C ARG A 7 -11.86 -4.18 -7.66
N ARG A 8 -12.73 -4.54 -8.62
CA ARG A 8 -13.82 -3.67 -9.10
C ARG A 8 -14.71 -3.15 -7.97
N GLU A 9 -15.21 -4.06 -7.13
CA GLU A 9 -16.13 -3.71 -6.04
C GLU A 9 -15.48 -2.79 -4.99
N GLU A 10 -14.22 -3.05 -4.65
CA GLU A 10 -13.44 -2.21 -3.72
C GLU A 10 -13.18 -0.83 -4.32
N LEU A 11 -12.80 -0.76 -5.60
CA LEU A 11 -12.60 0.49 -6.31
C LEU A 11 -13.89 1.31 -6.35
N GLU A 12 -15.02 0.73 -6.77
CA GLU A 12 -16.30 1.42 -6.84
C GLU A 12 -16.71 1.98 -5.46
N LYS A 13 -16.58 1.17 -4.40
CA LYS A 13 -16.89 1.59 -3.04
C LYS A 13 -16.00 2.75 -2.57
N GLN A 14 -14.68 2.63 -2.73
CA GLN A 14 -13.74 3.64 -2.25
C GLN A 14 -13.83 4.94 -3.07
N GLU A 15 -13.99 4.84 -4.40
CA GLU A 15 -14.19 5.99 -5.27
C GLU A 15 -15.48 6.73 -4.95
N PHE A 16 -16.57 6.01 -4.63
CA PHE A 16 -17.83 6.63 -4.20
C PHE A 16 -17.67 7.42 -2.89
N MET A 17 -17.00 6.84 -1.89
CA MET A 17 -16.83 7.48 -0.58
C MET A 17 -15.86 8.66 -0.60
N MET A 18 -14.78 8.56 -1.36
CA MET A 18 -13.63 9.47 -1.22
C MET A 18 -13.37 10.34 -2.46
N GLY A 19 -14.03 10.04 -3.60
CA GLY A 19 -13.70 10.55 -4.92
C GLY A 19 -12.69 9.65 -5.64
N ALA A 20 -12.66 9.73 -6.98
CA ALA A 20 -11.88 8.80 -7.82
C ALA A 20 -10.40 8.68 -7.43
N GLU A 21 -9.70 9.82 -7.29
CA GLU A 21 -8.25 9.83 -6.98
C GLU A 21 -7.96 9.22 -5.61
N ARG A 22 -8.64 9.69 -4.56
CA ARG A 22 -8.43 9.18 -3.19
C ARG A 22 -8.91 7.74 -3.03
N GLY A 23 -9.98 7.35 -3.73
CA GLY A 23 -10.48 5.97 -3.71
C GLY A 23 -9.50 4.97 -4.31
N ARG A 24 -8.86 5.32 -5.44
CA ARG A 24 -7.80 4.49 -6.04
C ARG A 24 -6.56 4.39 -5.17
N LEU A 25 -6.16 5.49 -4.54
CA LEU A 25 -5.03 5.47 -3.60
C LEU A 25 -5.35 4.63 -2.35
N ALA A 26 -6.62 4.62 -1.88
CA ALA A 26 -7.04 3.75 -0.79
C ALA A 26 -6.86 2.27 -1.16
N VAL A 27 -7.36 1.83 -2.32
CA VAL A 27 -7.16 0.45 -2.81
C VAL A 27 -5.67 0.15 -3.02
N THR A 28 -4.87 1.14 -3.44
CA THR A 28 -3.41 0.97 -3.57
C THR A 28 -2.75 0.69 -2.21
N LEU A 29 -3.18 1.36 -1.13
CA LEU A 29 -2.68 1.08 0.22
C LEU A 29 -3.04 -0.34 0.68
N ASP A 30 -4.22 -0.84 0.34
CA ASP A 30 -4.61 -2.22 0.64
C ASP A 30 -3.70 -3.22 -0.09
N LEU A 31 -3.44 -3.01 -1.39
CA LEU A 31 -2.51 -3.85 -2.16
C LEU A 31 -1.09 -3.85 -1.60
N LEU A 32 -0.58 -2.68 -1.19
CA LEU A 32 0.74 -2.59 -0.55
C LEU A 32 0.76 -3.29 0.82
N THR A 33 -0.37 -3.28 1.54
CA THR A 33 -0.52 -4.00 2.81
C THR A 33 -0.50 -5.50 2.61
N ASP A 34 -1.25 -6.01 1.63
CA ASP A 34 -1.23 -7.42 1.23
C ASP A 34 0.20 -7.86 0.86
N ALA A 35 0.90 -7.04 0.06
CA ALA A 35 2.28 -7.31 -0.31
C ALA A 35 3.22 -7.37 0.90
N LEU A 36 3.10 -6.45 1.87
CA LEU A 36 3.89 -6.48 3.10
C LEU A 36 3.64 -7.74 3.91
N VAL A 37 2.39 -8.20 4.02
CA VAL A 37 2.05 -9.44 4.72
C VAL A 37 2.73 -10.63 4.05
N LEU A 38 2.63 -10.73 2.72
CA LEU A 38 3.24 -11.82 1.95
C LEU A 38 4.77 -11.82 2.07
N VAL A 39 5.41 -10.64 1.97
CA VAL A 39 6.87 -10.50 2.12
C VAL A 39 7.30 -10.85 3.55
N GLY A 40 6.55 -10.43 4.56
CA GLY A 40 6.79 -10.77 5.96
C GLY A 40 6.75 -12.28 6.21
N GLN A 41 5.75 -12.97 5.66
CA GLN A 41 5.66 -14.44 5.71
C GLN A 41 6.82 -15.10 4.98
N HIS A 42 7.17 -14.61 3.78
CA HIS A 42 8.30 -15.15 3.03
C HIS A 42 9.62 -14.99 3.79
N GLY A 43 9.79 -13.89 4.53
CA GLY A 43 10.93 -13.64 5.41
C GLY A 43 11.09 -14.63 6.56
N VAL A 44 10.03 -15.35 6.96
CA VAL A 44 10.13 -16.46 7.94
C VAL A 44 10.94 -17.61 7.35
N TYR A 45 10.70 -17.95 6.09
CA TYR A 45 11.35 -19.06 5.40
C TYR A 45 12.70 -18.66 4.78
N CYS A 46 12.79 -17.43 4.27
CA CYS A 46 13.98 -16.90 3.61
C CYS A 46 14.84 -16.10 4.61
N GLN A 47 15.68 -16.81 5.36
CA GLN A 47 16.53 -16.23 6.40
C GLN A 47 17.92 -15.86 5.87
N SER A 48 18.54 -14.84 6.46
CA SER A 48 19.89 -14.41 6.15
C SER A 48 20.93 -15.42 6.65
N ALA A 49 21.81 -15.84 5.75
CA ALA A 49 22.98 -16.66 6.10
C ALA A 49 24.01 -15.90 6.96
N ARG A 50 23.99 -14.56 6.93
CA ARG A 50 24.95 -13.70 7.66
C ARG A 50 24.42 -13.20 8.99
N GLN A 51 23.09 -13.08 9.13
CA GLN A 51 22.42 -12.55 10.31
C GLN A 51 21.34 -13.54 10.76
N PRO A 52 21.68 -14.50 11.65
CA PRO A 52 20.73 -15.50 12.12
C PRO A 52 19.46 -14.86 12.71
N GLY A 53 18.29 -15.40 12.34
CA GLY A 53 16.99 -14.91 12.81
C GLY A 53 16.49 -13.63 12.13
N LYS A 54 17.19 -13.12 11.11
CA LYS A 54 16.69 -12.04 10.26
C LYS A 54 16.35 -12.55 8.85
N PRO A 55 15.33 -11.99 8.19
CA PRO A 55 15.08 -12.26 6.78
C PRO A 55 16.30 -11.98 5.89
N ALA A 56 16.35 -12.56 4.70
CA ALA A 56 17.34 -12.23 3.69
C ALA A 56 17.36 -10.71 3.39
N MET A 57 18.52 -10.21 2.95
CA MET A 57 18.76 -8.76 2.87
C MET A 57 17.86 -8.07 1.84
N ASP A 58 17.63 -8.72 0.71
CA ASP A 58 16.65 -8.34 -0.30
C ASP A 58 15.21 -8.30 0.25
N ILE A 59 14.78 -9.26 1.07
CA ILE A 59 13.46 -9.27 1.73
C ILE A 59 13.29 -8.07 2.69
N GLN A 60 14.36 -7.72 3.42
CA GLN A 60 14.36 -6.52 4.25
C GLN A 60 14.24 -5.24 3.39
N MET A 61 14.95 -5.18 2.25
CA MET A 61 14.87 -4.04 1.33
C MET A 61 13.48 -3.92 0.70
N ILE A 62 12.87 -5.02 0.26
CA ILE A 62 11.51 -5.03 -0.29
C ILE A 62 10.50 -4.55 0.76
N SER A 63 10.59 -5.07 1.99
CA SER A 63 9.73 -4.63 3.10
C SER A 63 9.87 -3.13 3.35
N LYS A 64 11.10 -2.60 3.30
CA LYS A 64 11.35 -1.16 3.43
C LYS A 64 10.72 -0.38 2.29
N CYS A 65 10.96 -0.76 1.04
CA CYS A 65 10.39 -0.07 -0.13
C CYS A 65 8.86 -0.04 -0.09
N LEU A 66 8.21 -1.15 0.29
CA LEU A 66 6.76 -1.20 0.41
C LEU A 66 6.23 -0.32 1.56
N THR A 67 6.94 -0.26 2.68
CA THR A 67 6.59 0.61 3.81
C THR A 67 6.73 2.08 3.43
N ASP A 68 7.88 2.46 2.86
CA ASP A 68 8.15 3.83 2.40
C ASP A 68 7.11 4.26 1.33
N ALA A 69 6.72 3.34 0.42
CA ALA A 69 5.67 3.62 -0.57
C ALA A 69 4.29 3.87 0.08
N LYS A 70 3.93 3.11 1.11
CA LYS A 70 2.66 3.32 1.84
C LYS A 70 2.61 4.67 2.53
N GLU A 71 3.73 5.11 3.11
CA GLU A 71 3.83 6.43 3.73
C GLU A 71 3.56 7.52 2.70
N LEU A 72 4.26 7.50 1.57
CA LEU A 72 4.09 8.48 0.50
C LEU A 72 2.66 8.51 -0.06
N VAL A 73 2.04 7.35 -0.27
CA VAL A 73 0.64 7.27 -0.75
C VAL A 73 -0.33 7.84 0.30
N SER A 74 -0.12 7.51 1.58
CA SER A 74 -0.96 8.02 2.69
C SER A 74 -0.86 9.54 2.80
N ASP A 75 0.34 10.09 2.63
CA ASP A 75 0.57 11.53 2.64
C ASP A 75 -0.21 12.22 1.51
N VAL A 76 -0.09 11.74 0.28
CA VAL A 76 -0.85 12.28 -0.88
C VAL A 76 -2.35 12.21 -0.64
N MET A 77 -2.86 11.10 -0.08
CA MET A 77 -4.28 10.99 0.27
C MET A 77 -4.73 12.05 1.30
N GLY A 78 -3.85 12.38 2.26
CA GLY A 78 -4.05 13.45 3.24
C GLY A 78 -4.06 14.83 2.58
N GLU A 79 -3.15 15.09 1.65
CA GLU A 79 -3.11 16.36 0.92
C GLU A 79 -4.36 16.58 0.07
N LEU A 80 -4.80 15.56 -0.66
CA LEU A 80 -6.02 15.62 -1.48
C LEU A 80 -7.26 15.87 -0.62
N ARG A 81 -7.30 15.31 0.60
CA ARG A 81 -8.36 15.59 1.56
C ARG A 81 -8.39 17.07 1.94
N ARG A 82 -7.24 17.59 2.38
CA ARG A 82 -7.08 18.98 2.83
C ARG A 82 -7.45 19.98 1.73
N LYS A 83 -6.95 19.78 0.51
CA LYS A 83 -7.31 20.60 -0.66
C LYS A 83 -8.82 20.62 -0.94
N ARG A 84 -9.49 19.48 -0.78
CA ARG A 84 -10.96 19.39 -0.94
C ARG A 84 -11.72 20.12 0.16
N GLU A 85 -11.23 20.08 1.40
CA GLU A 85 -11.81 20.79 2.53
C GLU A 85 -11.63 22.32 2.37
N GLU A 86 -10.45 22.77 1.92
CA GLU A 86 -10.17 24.17 1.60
C GLU A 86 -11.06 24.73 0.48
N MET A 87 -11.33 23.96 -0.59
CA MET A 87 -12.23 24.38 -1.67
C MET A 87 -13.71 24.46 -1.26
N ARG A 88 -14.08 23.90 -0.09
CA ARG A 88 -15.46 23.87 0.40
C ARG A 88 -15.78 24.97 1.42
N GLY A 89 -14.76 25.59 1.99
CA GLY A 89 -14.88 26.74 2.91
C GLY A 89 -14.85 28.06 2.16
#